data_AF-A0A967TD01-F1
#
_entry.id   AF-A0A967TD01-F1
#
_cell.length_a   1.000
_cell.length_b   1.000
_cell.length_c   1.000
_cell.angle_alpha   90.00
_cell.angle_beta   90.00
_cell.angle_gamma   90.00
#
_symmetry.space_group_name_H-M   'P 1'
#
loop_
_entity.id
_entity.type
_entity.pdbx_description
1 polymer ?
#
loop_
_entity_poly.entity_id
_entity_poly.type
_entity_poly.pdbx_seq_one_letter_code
_entity_poly.pdbx_strand_id
1 'polypeptide(L)' 'TSERKGDIKGIHQLEVKTDAESIHLKHQAHDRKIFAQGAIWAAEQLVKGDVNPGFHDLSTIFDNVMQQ' A
#
# COMPACT_ATOMS: atom_id res chain seq x y z
N THR A 1 8.22 14.71 8.22
CA THR A 1 8.74 14.44 9.58
C THR A 1 8.42 13.01 9.96
N SER A 2 9.01 12.48 11.05
CA SER A 2 8.74 11.13 11.54
C SER A 2 8.34 11.19 13.00
N GLU A 3 7.16 10.65 13.32
CA GLU A 3 6.64 10.63 14.69
C GLU A 3 6.46 9.20 15.20
N ARG A 4 6.57 9.02 16.51
CA ARG A 4 6.32 7.75 17.22
C ARG A 4 5.41 8.07 18.40
N LYS A 5 4.12 7.75 18.27
CA LYS A 5 3.10 8.12 19.25
C LYS A 5 2.12 6.96 19.47
N GLY A 6 2.01 6.54 20.72
CA GLY A 6 0.97 5.62 21.21
C GLY A 6 0.76 4.40 20.31
N ASP A 7 -0.52 4.16 20.00
CA ASP A 7 -0.97 2.97 19.27
C ASP A 7 -1.21 3.21 17.77
N ILE A 8 -0.60 4.28 17.22
CA ILE A 8 -0.74 4.60 15.79
C ILE A 8 -0.06 3.51 14.96
N LYS A 9 -0.85 2.77 14.16
CA LYS A 9 -0.35 1.64 13.36
C LYS A 9 0.46 2.09 12.14
N GLY A 10 0.08 3.22 11.54
CA GLY A 10 0.80 3.84 10.44
C GLY A 10 -0.04 4.96 9.82
N ILE A 11 0.54 6.16 9.76
CA ILE A 11 -0.01 7.29 9.01
C ILE A 11 1.12 7.82 8.14
N HIS A 12 0.87 7.89 6.84
CA HIS A 12 1.73 8.56 5.87
C HIS A 12 0.93 9.73 5.29
N GLN A 13 1.53 10.90 5.28
CA GLN A 13 0.91 12.10 4.73
C GLN A 13 1.92 12.83 3.86
N LEU A 14 1.48 13.19 2.66
CA LEU A 14 2.15 14.14 1.78
C LEU A 14 1.32 15.42 1.78
N GLU A 15 1.97 16.55 2.06
CA GLU A 15 1.39 17.87 1.93
C GLU A 15 2.17 18.63 0.86
N VAL A 16 1.46 19.21 -0.10
CA VAL A 16 1.99 20.17 -1.07
C VAL A 16 1.33 21.49 -0.76
N LYS A 17 2.14 22.50 -0.43
CA LYS A 17 1.65 23.81 0.03
C LYS A 17 2.28 24.93 -0.78
N THR A 18 1.45 25.89 -1.18
CA THR A 18 1.85 27.18 -1.75
C THR A 18 1.30 28.31 -0.87
N ASP A 19 1.51 29.56 -1.26
CA ASP A 19 0.92 30.70 -0.56
C ASP A 19 -0.61 30.78 -0.74
N ALA A 20 -1.13 30.23 -1.83
CA ALA A 20 -2.55 30.31 -2.18
C ALA A 20 -3.36 29.07 -1.74
N GLU A 21 -2.73 27.89 -1.64
CA GLU A 21 -3.44 26.64 -1.38
C GLU A 21 -2.59 25.53 -0.73
N SER A 22 -3.27 24.46 -0.34
CA SER A 22 -2.63 23.23 0.14
C SER A 22 -3.38 21.99 -0.34
N ILE A 23 -2.62 20.97 -0.74
CA ILE A 23 -3.11 19.65 -1.12
C ILE A 23 -2.56 18.63 -0.13
N HIS A 24 -3.42 17.72 0.32
CA HIS A 24 -3.08 16.67 1.28
C HIS A 24 -3.43 15.30 0.70
N LEU A 25 -2.46 14.39 0.69
CA LEU A 25 -2.67 12.96 0.45
C LEU A 25 -2.30 12.19 1.71
N LYS A 26 -3.29 11.52 2.32
CA LYS A 26 -3.12 10.81 3.59
C LYS A 26 -3.53 9.35 3.44
N HIS A 27 -2.61 8.45 3.79
CA HIS A 27 -2.89 7.04 4.00
C HIS A 27 -2.82 6.72 5.50
N GLN A 28 -3.86 6.10 6.04
CA GLN A 28 -3.94 5.71 7.44
C GLN A 28 -4.33 4.24 7.56
N ALA A 29 -3.46 3.45 8.20
CA ALA A 29 -3.78 2.08 8.60
C ALA A 29 -4.49 2.12 9.95
N HIS A 30 -5.77 1.72 9.99
CA HIS A 30 -6.54 1.60 11.23
C HIS A 30 -6.20 0.32 12.01
N ASP A 31 -5.75 -0.72 11.32
CA ASP A 31 -5.37 -2.02 11.87
C ASP A 31 -4.23 -2.60 11.02
N ARG A 32 -3.35 -3.41 11.63
CA ARG A 32 -2.31 -4.15 10.91
C ARG A 32 -2.88 -5.23 9.97
N LYS A 33 -4.14 -5.61 10.14
CA LYS A 33 -4.86 -6.55 9.27
C LYS A 33 -4.82 -6.16 7.79
N ILE A 34 -4.74 -4.88 7.44
CA ILE A 34 -4.66 -4.48 6.03
C ILE A 34 -3.41 -5.05 5.33
N PHE A 35 -2.27 -5.10 6.05
CA PHE A 35 -1.03 -5.65 5.51
C PHE A 35 -1.11 -7.17 5.40
N ALA A 36 -1.70 -7.83 6.40
CA ALA A 36 -1.94 -9.27 6.37
C ALA A 36 -2.89 -9.66 5.22
N GLN A 37 -3.95 -8.89 5.02
CA GLN A 37 -4.89 -9.11 3.92
C GLN A 37 -4.21 -8.93 2.56
N GLY A 38 -3.35 -7.91 2.40
CA GLY A 38 -2.57 -7.71 1.18
C GLY A 38 -1.59 -8.87 0.91
N ALA A 39 -0.95 -9.40 1.96
CA ALA A 39 -0.06 -10.57 1.83
C ALA A 39 -0.81 -11.85 1.44
N ILE A 40 -1.97 -12.11 2.04
CA ILE A 40 -2.85 -13.24 1.68
C ILE A 40 -3.31 -13.09 0.23
N TRP A 41 -3.80 -11.91 -0.14
CA TRP A 41 -4.25 -11.63 -1.51
C TRP A 41 -3.13 -11.87 -2.52
N ALA A 42 -1.93 -11.35 -2.28
CA ALA A 42 -0.78 -11.54 -3.15
C ALA A 42 -0.40 -13.03 -3.30
N ALA A 43 -0.43 -13.80 -2.20
CA ALA A 43 -0.19 -15.23 -2.25
C ALA A 43 -1.24 -15.97 -3.10
N GLU A 44 -2.51 -15.58 -3.01
CA GLU A 44 -3.57 -16.15 -3.86
C GLU A 44 -3.33 -15.86 -5.35
N GLN A 45 -2.89 -14.64 -5.70
CA GLN A 45 -2.57 -14.29 -7.08
C GLN A 45 -1.36 -15.05 -7.60
N LEU A 46 -0.32 -15.25 -6.77
CA LEU A 46 0.85 -16.03 -7.16
C LEU A 46 0.55 -17.51 -7.41
N VAL A 47 -0.42 -18.08 -6.67
CA VAL A 47 -0.78 -19.50 -6.80
C VAL A 47 -1.80 -19.74 -7.92
N LYS A 48 -2.75 -18.82 -8.10
CA LYS A 48 -3.92 -19.01 -8.98
C LYS A 48 -3.89 -18.16 -10.24
N GLY A 49 -3.17 -17.03 -10.23
CA GLY A 49 -3.07 -16.10 -11.34
C GLY A 49 -1.97 -16.47 -12.33
N ASP A 50 -1.95 -15.78 -13.47
CA ASP A 50 -0.92 -15.93 -14.50
C ASP A 50 0.28 -15.01 -14.21
N VAL A 51 1.02 -15.35 -13.15
CA VAL A 51 2.24 -14.63 -12.75
C VAL A 51 3.45 -15.48 -13.11
N ASN A 52 4.31 -14.96 -13.99
CA ASN A 52 5.53 -15.64 -14.41
C ASN A 52 6.46 -15.95 -13.21
N PRO A 53 7.27 -17.02 -13.24
CA PRO A 53 8.26 -17.28 -12.20
C PRO A 53 9.25 -16.13 -12.05
N GLY A 54 9.59 -15.77 -10.81
CA GLY A 54 10.53 -14.68 -10.54
C GLY A 54 10.37 -14.09 -9.15
N PHE A 55 11.15 -13.06 -8.89
CA PHE A 55 10.98 -12.23 -7.71
C PHE A 55 10.04 -11.07 -8.04
N HIS A 56 8.95 -10.94 -7.28
CA HIS A 56 7.89 -9.96 -7.56
C HIS A 56 7.66 -9.06 -6.37
N ASP A 57 7.57 -7.77 -6.64
CA ASP A 57 6.99 -6.82 -5.71
C ASP A 57 5.45 -6.88 -5.79
N LEU A 58 4.78 -6.34 -4.76
CA LEU A 58 3.32 -6.27 -4.74
C LEU A 58 2.76 -5.51 -5.96
N SER A 59 3.45 -4.47 -6.42
CA SER A 59 3.04 -3.70 -7.61
C SER A 59 3.05 -4.56 -8.88
N THR A 60 4.05 -5.42 -9.06
CA THR A 60 4.10 -6.32 -10.22
C THR A 60 2.92 -7.28 -10.23
N ILE A 61 2.58 -7.84 -9.08
CA ILE A 61 1.42 -8.73 -8.92
C ILE A 61 0.13 -7.93 -9.16
N PHE A 62 0.02 -6.73 -8.60
CA PHE A 62 -1.15 -5.86 -8.72
C PHE A 62 -1.41 -5.43 -10.17
N ASP A 63 -0.39 -4.93 -10.86
CA ASP A 63 -0.49 -4.45 -12.23
C ASP A 63 -0.85 -5.59 -13.18
N ASN A 64 -0.27 -6.78 -12.98
CA ASN A 64 -0.60 -7.98 -13.76
C ASN A 64 -2.10 -8.32 -13.67
N VAL A 65 -2.68 -8.23 -12.48
CA VAL A 65 -4.11 -8.56 -12.26
C VAL A 65 -5.04 -7.45 -12.74
N MET A 66 -4.66 -6.19 -12.58
CA MET A 66 -5.52 -5.04 -12.92
C MET A 66 -5.47 -4.62 -14.39
N GLN A 67 -4.48 -5.11 -15.16
CA GLN A 67 -4.38 -4.88 -16.60
C GLN A 67 -5.03 -5.99 -17.45
N GLN A 68 -5.54 -7.05 -16.82
CA GLN A 68 -6.39 -8.08 -17.44
C GLN A 68 -7.84 -7.59 -17.54
#